data_AF-A0A1H6SA64-F1
#
_entry.id   AF-A0A1H6SA64-F1
#
_cell.length_a   1.000
_cell.length_b   1.000
_cell.length_c   1.000
_cell.angle_alpha   90.00
_cell.angle_beta   90.00
_cell.angle_gamma   90.00
#
_symmetry.space_group_name_H-M   'P 1'
#
loop_
_entity.id
_entity.type
_entity.pdbx_description
1 polymer ?
#
loop_
_entity_poly.entity_id
_entity_poly.type
_entity_poly.pdbx_seq_one_letter_code
_entity_poly.pdbx_strand_id
1 'polypeptide(L)'
;MMMQIVGSFAEFERAMLRERTKSGLDATRKNGRVGGRRPKLTLQQQKEIVALVSTGQKTGADAARLFRVHPSTVVRLLAKHRLEGPASA
;
A
#
# COMPACT_ATOMS: atom_id res chain seq x y z
N MET A 1 45.12 -0.91 4.23
CA MET A 1 44.77 -0.98 5.66
C MET A 1 43.93 0.21 6.14
N MET A 2 44.40 1.46 6.06
CA MET A 2 43.66 2.63 6.57
C MET A 2 42.28 2.84 5.91
N MET A 3 42.18 2.75 4.58
CA MET A 3 40.89 2.88 3.90
C MET A 3 39.89 1.76 4.22
N GLN A 4 40.38 0.56 4.59
CA GLN A 4 39.51 -0.54 5.00
C GLN A 4 38.89 -0.25 6.38
N ILE A 5 39.69 0.28 7.31
CA ILE A 5 39.22 0.66 8.64
C ILE A 5 38.15 1.75 8.54
N VAL A 6 38.39 2.80 7.76
CA VAL A 6 37.42 3.89 7.54
C VAL A 6 36.14 3.34 6.88
N GLY A 7 36.27 2.43 5.92
CA GLY A 7 35.12 1.76 5.30
C GLY A 7 34.29 0.95 6.29
N SER A 8 34.94 0.20 7.20
CA SER A 8 34.24 -0.56 8.24
C SER A 8 33.45 0.34 9.20
N PHE A 9 34.00 1.50 9.58
CA PHE A 9 33.28 2.46 10.41
C PHE A 9 32.08 3.09 9.68
N ALA A 10 32.23 3.45 8.40
CA ALA A 10 31.14 3.99 7.61
C ALA A 10 29.96 3.01 7.49
N GLU A 11 30.23 1.72 7.28
CA GLU A 11 29.19 0.69 7.24
C GLU A 11 28.54 0.47 8.61
N PHE A 12 29.32 0.52 9.70
CA PHE A 12 28.79 0.43 11.06
C PHE A 12 27.84 1.60 11.38
N GLU A 13 28.24 2.83 11.08
CA GLU A 13 27.39 4.01 11.29
C GLU A 13 26.11 3.94 10.45
N ARG A 14 26.22 3.52 9.18
CA ARG A 14 25.06 3.32 8.31
C ARG A 14 24.11 2.24 8.86
N ALA A 15 24.64 1.14 9.38
CA ALA A 15 23.85 0.09 10.00
C ALA A 15 23.11 0.60 11.24
N MET A 16 23.78 1.36 12.12
CA MET A 16 23.15 1.96 13.29
C MET A 16 22.01 2.93 12.94
N LEU A 17 22.21 3.79 11.93
CA LEU A 17 21.18 4.72 11.48
C LEU A 17 19.96 3.99 10.90
N ARG A 18 20.19 2.95 10.10
CA ARG A 18 19.11 2.11 9.54
C ARG A 18 18.31 1.42 10.64
N GLU A 19 18.99 0.86 11.63
CA GLU A 19 18.32 0.18 12.75
C GLU A 19 17.46 1.16 13.53
N ARG A 20 17.99 2.35 13.85
CA ARG A 20 17.22 3.40 14.53
C ARG A 20 15.96 3.81 13.76
N THR A 21 16.06 4.00 12.44
CA THR A 21 14.90 4.31 11.59
C THR A 21 13.88 3.18 11.62
N LYS A 22 14.34 1.92 11.53
CA LYS A 22 13.49 0.74 11.55
C LYS A 22 12.74 0.63 12.88
N SER A 23 13.45 0.76 14.02
CA SER A 23 12.83 0.72 15.35
C SER A 23 11.76 1.82 15.50
N GLY A 24 12.02 3.02 14.98
CA GLY A 24 11.05 4.12 14.97
C GLY A 24 9.81 3.81 14.11
N LEU A 25 10.01 3.30 12.90
CA LEU A 25 8.91 2.88 12.02
C LEU A 25 8.07 1.78 12.69
N ASP A 26 8.71 0.79 13.32
CA ASP A 26 8.01 -0.31 13.99
C ASP A 26 7.21 0.18 15.20
N ALA A 27 7.74 1.12 15.99
CA ALA A 27 6.99 1.77 17.05
C ALA A 27 5.73 2.50 16.52
N THR A 28 5.85 3.24 15.41
CA THR A 28 4.69 3.91 14.81
C THR A 28 3.68 2.94 14.18
N ARG A 29 4.14 1.81 13.62
CA ARG A 29 3.27 0.74 13.10
C ARG A 29 2.45 0.10 14.20
N LYS A 30 3.04 -0.13 15.38
CA LYS A 30 2.31 -0.61 16.57
C LYS A 30 1.19 0.34 16.98
N ASN A 31 1.40 1.64 16.79
CA ASN A 31 0.37 2.68 17.01
C ASN A 31 -0.63 2.82 15.84
N GLY A 32 -0.68 1.86 14.91
CA GLY A 32 -1.65 1.81 13.81
C GLY A 32 -1.22 2.56 12.54
N ARG A 33 -0.02 3.15 12.48
CA ARG A 33 0.45 3.85 11.28
C ARG A 33 1.06 2.86 10.28
N VAL A 34 0.33 2.53 9.22
CA VAL A 34 0.75 1.56 8.19
C VAL A 34 1.94 2.06 7.35
N GLY A 35 2.01 3.37 7.07
CA GLY A 35 3.02 3.98 6.20
C GLY A 35 2.72 3.80 4.70
N GLY A 36 3.64 4.22 3.83
CA GLY A 36 3.52 4.10 2.37
C GLY A 36 2.62 5.16 1.69
N ARG A 37 2.36 4.96 0.39
CA ARG A 37 1.52 5.85 -0.41
C ARG A 37 0.05 5.70 -0.01
N ARG A 38 -0.61 6.81 0.33
CA ARG A 38 -2.05 6.80 0.62
C ARG A 38 -2.84 6.32 -0.60
N PRO A 39 -3.82 5.41 -0.43
CA PRO A 39 -4.73 5.02 -1.51
C PRO A 39 -5.43 6.25 -2.11
N LYS A 40 -5.58 6.27 -3.43
CA LYS A 40 -6.30 7.35 -4.13
C LYS A 40 -7.82 7.27 -3.93
N LEU A 41 -8.33 6.07 -3.65
CA LEU A 41 -9.75 5.80 -3.45
C LEU A 41 -10.05 5.63 -1.97
N THR A 42 -11.12 6.28 -1.49
CA THR A 42 -11.63 6.07 -0.13
C THR A 42 -12.25 4.69 0.01
N LEU A 43 -12.41 4.19 1.25
CA LEU A 43 -13.05 2.89 1.48
C LEU A 43 -14.47 2.84 0.89
N GLN A 44 -15.21 3.94 0.96
CA GLN A 44 -16.56 4.04 0.38
C GLN A 44 -16.52 3.91 -1.16
N GLN A 45 -15.61 4.63 -1.82
CA GLN A 45 -15.43 4.53 -3.27
C GLN A 45 -15.00 3.14 -3.69
N GLN A 46 -14.16 2.47 -2.88
CA GLN A 46 -13.76 1.09 -3.17
C GLN A 46 -14.97 0.15 -3.14
N LYS A 47 -15.81 0.24 -2.10
CA LYS A 47 -17.06 -0.55 -2.00
C LYS A 47 -18.01 -0.28 -3.16
N GLU A 48 -18.18 0.98 -3.54
CA GLU A 48 -19.02 1.38 -4.67
C GLU A 48 -18.51 0.81 -5.99
N ILE A 49 -17.20 0.87 -6.25
CA ILE A 49 -16.59 0.26 -7.44
C ILE A 49 -16.83 -1.26 -7.48
N VAL A 50 -16.65 -1.96 -6.35
CA VAL A 50 -16.93 -3.41 -6.28
C VAL A 50 -18.39 -3.69 -6.58
N ALA A 51 -19.32 -2.96 -5.97
CA ALA A 51 -20.74 -3.16 -6.17
C ALA A 51 -21.16 -2.91 -7.63
N LEU A 52 -20.72 -1.81 -8.23
CA LEU A 52 -21.04 -1.44 -9.62
C LEU A 52 -20.56 -2.48 -10.63
N VAL A 53 -19.36 -3.03 -10.43
CA VAL A 53 -18.77 -4.02 -11.35
C VAL A 53 -19.33 -5.43 -11.08
N SER A 54 -19.54 -5.81 -9.82
CA SER A 54 -20.04 -7.15 -9.47
C SER A 54 -21.51 -7.35 -9.81
N THR A 55 -22.32 -6.28 -9.80
CA THR A 55 -23.73 -6.29 -10.23
C THR A 55 -23.90 -6.18 -11.75
N GLY A 56 -22.81 -5.95 -12.49
CA GLY A 56 -22.85 -5.76 -13.94
C GLY A 56 -23.41 -4.40 -14.41
N GLN A 57 -23.70 -3.45 -13.50
CA GLN A 57 -24.21 -2.13 -13.86
C GLN A 57 -23.22 -1.30 -14.68
N LYS A 58 -21.91 -1.49 -14.47
CA LYS A 58 -20.83 -0.83 -15.21
C LYS A 58 -19.69 -1.78 -15.48
N THR A 59 -19.01 -1.60 -16.60
CA THR A 59 -17.74 -2.30 -16.85
C THR A 59 -16.64 -1.75 -15.94
N GLY A 60 -15.59 -2.54 -15.69
CA GLY A 60 -14.44 -2.07 -14.93
C GLY A 60 -13.75 -0.84 -15.55
N ALA A 61 -13.80 -0.70 -16.88
CA ALA A 61 -13.29 0.47 -17.59
C ALA A 61 -14.16 1.72 -17.36
N ASP A 62 -15.48 1.56 -17.31
CA ASP A 62 -16.40 2.67 -17.02
C ASP A 62 -16.26 3.15 -15.59
N ALA A 63 -16.15 2.22 -14.63
CA ALA A 63 -15.86 2.55 -13.25
C ALA A 63 -14.53 3.30 -13.13
N ALA A 64 -13.47 2.83 -13.82
CA ALA A 64 -12.17 3.51 -13.81
C ALA A 64 -12.26 4.97 -14.29
N ARG A 65 -13.02 5.22 -15.36
CA ARG A 65 -13.28 6.57 -15.88
C ARG A 65 -14.06 7.42 -14.89
N LEU A 66 -15.13 6.89 -14.30
CA LEU A 66 -15.98 7.59 -13.33
C LEU A 66 -15.17 8.09 -12.13
N PHE A 67 -14.32 7.22 -11.56
CA PHE A 67 -13.49 7.55 -10.40
C PHE A 67 -12.14 8.18 -10.76
N ARG A 68 -11.89 8.48 -12.04
CA ARG A 68 -10.64 9.08 -12.55
C ARG A 68 -9.39 8.32 -12.09
N VAL A 69 -9.44 6.99 -12.17
CA VAL A 69 -8.33 6.07 -11.87
C VAL A 69 -7.96 5.27 -13.09
N HIS A 70 -6.72 4.76 -13.11
CA HIS A 70 -6.31 3.85 -14.17
C HIS A 70 -7.05 2.51 -14.05
N PRO A 71 -7.47 1.85 -15.15
CA PRO A 71 -8.19 0.57 -15.11
C PRO A 71 -7.50 -0.51 -14.27
N SER A 72 -6.16 -0.55 -14.25
CA SER A 72 -5.39 -1.47 -13.40
C SER A 72 -5.66 -1.30 -11.89
N THR A 73 -6.11 -0.12 -11.46
CA THR A 73 -6.52 0.11 -10.07
C THR A 73 -7.82 -0.63 -9.76
N VAL A 74 -8.79 -0.60 -10.68
CA VAL A 74 -10.05 -1.33 -10.55
C VAL A 74 -9.80 -2.84 -10.58
N VAL A 75 -9.00 -3.32 -11.53
CA VAL A 75 -8.63 -4.75 -11.62
C VAL A 75 -7.96 -5.23 -10.34
N ARG A 76 -6.97 -4.50 -9.82
CA ARG A 76 -6.29 -4.86 -8.56
C ARG A 76 -7.24 -4.85 -7.37
N LEU A 77 -8.17 -3.89 -7.34
CA LEU A 77 -9.16 -3.77 -6.28
C LEU A 77 -10.13 -4.96 -6.29
N LEU A 78 -10.63 -5.37 -7.45
CA LEU A 78 -11.49 -6.54 -7.61
C LEU A 78 -10.76 -7.84 -7.27
N ALA A 79 -9.51 -7.99 -7.70
CA ALA A 79 -8.68 -9.13 -7.34
C ALA A 79 -8.46 -9.22 -5.81
N LYS A 80 -8.17 -8.09 -5.17
CA LYS A 80 -8.04 -8.01 -3.71
C LYS A 80 -9.34 -8.39 -3.01
N HIS A 81 -10.47 -7.86 -3.45
CA HIS A 81 -11.79 -8.19 -2.90
C HIS A 81 -12.15 -9.68 -3.06
N ARG A 82 -11.75 -10.31 -4.16
CA ARG A 82 -11.93 -11.75 -4.36
C ARG A 82 -11.10 -12.58 -3.37
N LEU A 83 -9.88 -12.15 -3.07
CA LEU A 83 -8.96 -12.85 -2.17
C LEU A 83 -9.35 -12.69 -0.69
N GLU A 84 -9.83 -11.52 -0.29
CA GLU A 84 -10.24 -11.24 1.09
C GLU A 84 -11.64 -11.78 1.43
N GLY A 85 -12.39 -12.26 0.43
CA GLY A 85 -13.79 -12.66 0.57
C GLY A 85 -14.70 -11.47 0.89
N PRO A 86 -16.03 -11.60 0.78
CA PRO A 86 -16.94 -10.59 1.31
C PRO A 86 -16.78 -10.58 2.84
N ALA A 87 -15.97 -9.66 3.36
CA ALA A 87 -15.87 -9.43 4.80
C ALA A 87 -17.26 -9.01 5.32
N SER A 88 -17.94 -9.99 5.94
CA SER A 88 -19.15 -9.96 6.76
C SER A 88 -20.37 -9.17 6.24
N ALA A 89 -21.46 -9.92 6.01
CA ALA A 89 -22.79 -9.47 6.38
C ALA A 89 -22.84 -9.01 7.84
#